data_AF-F7XVZ4-F1
#
_entry.id   AF-F7XVZ4-F1
#
_cell.length_a   1.000
_cell.length_b   1.000
_cell.length_c   1.000
_cell.angle_alpha   90.00
_cell.angle_beta   90.00
_cell.angle_gamma   90.00
#
_symmetry.space_group_name_H-M   'P 1'
#
loop_
_entity.id
_entity.type
_entity.pdbx_description
1 polymer ?
#
loop_
_entity_poly.entity_id
_entity_poly.type
_entity_poly.pdbx_seq_one_letter_code
_entity_poly.pdbx_strand_id
1 'polypeptide(L)'
;MFLKKTNNALDIVFNGIMDGAKVMVTIIAMFIGFISLINIFNKILANIVINDVQLSIQYLLGIVSAPIARLMGIPWGGSEYYRPGLLGTKLITNELVAYQEFAEVGPIYLPLL
;
A
#
# COMPACT_ATOMS: atom_id res chain seq x y z
N MET A 1 -11.73 28.78 -12.67
CA MET A 1 -10.99 27.72 -13.39
C MET A 1 -10.40 28.36 -14.64
N PHE A 2 -9.10 28.69 -14.63
CA PHE A 2 -8.43 29.30 -15.78
C PHE A 2 -8.16 28.21 -16.82
N LEU A 3 -8.85 28.25 -17.95
CA LEU A 3 -8.54 27.39 -19.09
C LEU A 3 -7.16 27.78 -19.61
N LYS A 4 -6.19 26.86 -19.50
CA LYS A 4 -4.87 27.01 -20.10
C LYS A 4 -5.09 27.14 -21.62
N LYS A 5 -4.90 28.34 -22.17
CA LYS A 5 -5.06 28.59 -23.60
C LYS A 5 -4.04 27.72 -24.36
N THR A 6 -4.52 26.73 -25.10
CA THR A 6 -3.69 25.86 -25.94
C THR A 6 -3.88 26.28 -27.39
N ASN A 7 -2.78 26.47 -28.13
CA ASN A 7 -2.84 27.05 -29.47
C ASN A 7 -2.79 25.97 -30.56
N ASN A 8 -2.37 24.75 -30.24
CA ASN A 8 -2.28 23.62 -31.17
C ASN A 8 -2.36 22.26 -30.44
N ALA A 9 -2.48 21.16 -31.20
CA ALA A 9 -2.59 19.80 -30.66
C ALA A 9 -1.33 19.35 -29.90
N LEU A 10 -0.14 19.80 -30.32
CA LEU A 10 1.12 19.48 -29.64
C LEU A 10 1.17 20.15 -28.25
N ASP A 11 0.70 21.39 -28.12
CA ASP A 11 0.63 22.11 -26.84
C ASP A 11 -0.23 21.35 -25.82
N ILE A 12 -1.33 20.74 -26.25
CA ILE A 12 -2.20 19.94 -25.37
C ILE A 12 -1.43 18.72 -24.85
N VAL A 13 -0.72 18.01 -25.73
CA VAL A 13 0.09 16.85 -25.36
C VAL A 13 1.21 17.24 -24.41
N PHE A 14 1.97 18.30 -24.72
CA PHE A 14 3.05 18.79 -23.85
C PHE A 14 2.53 19.19 -22.47
N ASN A 15 1.39 19.86 -22.41
CA ASN A 15 0.79 20.23 -21.12
C ASN A 15 0.34 19.00 -20.33
N GLY A 16 -0.25 17.99 -20.98
CA GLY A 16 -0.60 16.72 -20.35
C GLY A 16 0.61 15.97 -19.79
N ILE A 17 1.72 15.94 -20.53
CA ILE A 17 2.98 15.36 -20.06
C ILE A 17 3.50 16.10 -18.82
N MET A 18 3.49 17.44 -18.84
CA MET A 18 3.97 18.24 -17.71
C MET A 18 3.11 18.08 -16.46
N ASP A 19 1.80 17.97 -16.61
CA ASP A 19 0.89 17.74 -15.49
C ASP A 19 1.04 16.31 -14.94
N GLY A 20 1.17 15.31 -15.83
CA GLY A 20 1.49 13.93 -15.46
C GLY A 20 2.83 13.81 -14.73
N ALA A 21 3.86 14.52 -15.19
CA ALA A 21 5.18 14.53 -14.56
C ALA A 21 5.12 15.04 -13.11
N LYS A 22 4.32 16.09 -12.84
CA LYS A 22 4.11 16.58 -11.48
C LYS A 22 3.48 15.52 -10.58
N VAL A 23 2.41 14.87 -11.07
CA VAL A 23 1.73 13.80 -10.33
C VAL A 23 2.70 12.65 -10.04
N MET A 24 3.50 12.24 -11.04
CA MET A 24 4.50 11.17 -10.88
C MET A 24 5.52 11.49 -9.78
N VAL A 25 6.10 12.68 -9.79
CA VAL A 25 7.07 13.10 -8.77
C VAL A 25 6.45 13.11 -7.38
N THR A 26 5.21 13.60 -7.26
CA THR A 26 4.48 13.58 -5.98
C THR A 26 4.25 12.16 -5.47
N ILE A 27 3.85 11.21 -6.33
CA ILE A 27 3.61 9.81 -5.93
C ILE A 27 4.92 9.16 -5.47
N ILE A 28 6.03 9.38 -6.18
CA ILE A 28 7.34 8.82 -5.80
C ILE A 28 7.79 9.37 -4.45
N ALA A 29 7.70 10.69 -4.24
CA ALA A 29 8.05 11.30 -2.97
C ALA A 29 7.18 10.77 -1.81
N MET A 30 5.87 10.61 -2.05
CA MET A 30 4.92 10.03 -1.11
C MET A 30 5.29 8.59 -0.74
N PHE A 31 5.66 7.74 -1.70
CA PHE A 31 6.08 6.36 -1.45
C PHE A 31 7.31 6.28 -0.57
N ILE A 32 8.35 7.06 -0.89
CA ILE A 32 9.57 7.11 -0.08
C ILE A 32 9.22 7.51 1.36
N GLY A 33 8.35 8.51 1.54
CA GLY A 33 7.89 8.95 2.86
C GLY A 33 7.17 7.85 3.65
N PHE A 34 6.12 7.25 3.09
CA PHE A 34 5.32 6.24 3.79
C PHE A 34 6.11 4.96 4.07
N ILE A 35 6.86 4.44 3.10
CA ILE A 35 7.66 3.22 3.30
C ILE A 35 8.72 3.45 4.39
N SER A 36 9.37 4.62 4.39
CA SER A 36 10.35 4.96 5.42
C SER A 36 9.71 5.04 6.81
N LEU A 37 8.54 5.69 6.90
CA LEU A 37 7.81 5.83 8.15
C LEU A 37 7.37 4.47 8.71
N ILE A 38 6.78 3.64 7.86
CA ILE A 38 6.37 2.27 8.20
C ILE A 38 7.57 1.47 8.70
N ASN A 39 8.71 1.55 8.01
CA ASN A 39 9.94 0.85 8.42
C ASN A 39 10.49 1.35 9.77
N ILE A 40 10.41 2.65 10.05
CA ILE A 40 10.80 3.20 11.35
C ILE A 40 9.92 2.62 12.46
N PHE A 41 8.60 2.64 12.28
CA PHE A 41 7.69 2.07 13.27
C PHE A 41 7.84 0.56 13.41
N ASN A 42 8.05 -0.17 12.31
CA ASN A 42 8.32 -1.60 12.36
C ASN A 42 9.61 -1.90 13.13
N LYS A 43 10.66 -1.11 12.98
CA LYS A 43 11.89 -1.25 13.80
C LYS A 43 11.66 -0.97 15.28
N ILE A 44 10.79 -0.01 15.61
CA ILE A 44 10.42 0.26 17.00
C ILE A 44 9.63 -0.92 17.58
N LEU A 45 8.66 -1.43 16.83
CA LEU A 45 7.78 -2.54 17.23
C LEU A 45 8.50 -3.89 17.24
N ALA A 46 9.56 -4.08 16.45
CA ALA A 46 10.28 -5.35 16.34
C ALA A 46 10.89 -5.84 17.67
N ASN A 47 11.09 -4.94 18.63
CA ASN A 47 11.55 -5.30 19.99
C ASN A 47 10.47 -5.96 20.84
N ILE A 48 9.21 -5.95 20.39
CA ILE A 48 8.07 -6.55 21.08
C ILE A 48 7.67 -7.82 20.34
N VAL A 49 7.74 -8.94 21.06
CA VAL A 49 7.35 -10.26 20.54
C VAL A 49 6.14 -10.75 21.31
N ILE A 50 5.08 -11.14 20.60
CA ILE A 50 3.87 -11.72 21.17
C ILE A 50 3.64 -13.06 20.48
N ASN A 51 3.53 -14.15 21.27
CA ASN A 51 3.31 -15.52 20.76
C ASN A 51 4.34 -15.93 19.67
N ASP A 52 5.62 -15.68 19.92
CA ASP A 52 6.73 -15.93 18.98
C ASP A 52 6.67 -15.16 17.64
N VAL A 53 5.79 -14.16 17.54
CA VAL A 53 5.67 -13.27 16.37
C VAL A 53 6.18 -11.87 16.73
N GLN A 54 7.11 -11.35 15.93
CA GLN A 54 7.57 -9.97 16.02
C GLN A 54 6.45 -9.01 15.59
N LEU A 55 6.19 -7.98 16.41
CA LEU A 55 5.19 -6.98 16.06
C LEU A 55 5.66 -6.10 14.89
N SER A 56 4.71 -5.83 14.01
CA SER A 56 4.83 -4.85 12.92
C SER A 56 3.51 -4.10 12.79
N ILE A 57 3.54 -2.94 12.13
CA ILE A 57 2.34 -2.21 11.74
C ILE A 57 1.41 -3.14 10.95
N GLN A 58 1.94 -3.88 9.97
CA GLN A 58 1.16 -4.77 9.13
C GLN A 58 0.44 -5.83 9.95
N TYR A 59 1.10 -6.39 10.97
CA TYR A 59 0.49 -7.35 11.88
C TYR A 59 -0.66 -6.74 12.71
N LEU A 60 -0.45 -5.54 13.28
CA LEU A 60 -1.49 -4.84 14.05
C LEU A 60 -2.70 -4.47 13.18
N LEU A 61 -2.44 -3.94 11.99
CA LEU A 61 -3.46 -3.67 10.99
C LEU A 61 -4.17 -4.94 10.56
N GLY A 62 -3.43 -6.03 10.47
CA GLY A 62 -3.94 -7.38 10.23
C GLY A 62 -5.00 -7.82 11.23
N ILE A 63 -4.73 -7.65 12.51
CA ILE A 63 -5.68 -8.00 13.57
C ILE A 63 -6.97 -7.18 13.43
N VAL A 64 -6.85 -5.87 13.19
CA VAL A 64 -8.00 -4.96 13.09
C VAL A 64 -8.84 -5.24 11.84
N SER A 65 -8.20 -5.55 10.73
CA SER A 65 -8.85 -5.78 9.43
C SER A 65 -9.27 -7.23 9.20
N ALA A 66 -8.81 -8.18 10.03
CA ALA A 66 -9.14 -9.60 9.93
C ALA A 66 -10.65 -9.90 9.85
N PRO A 67 -11.55 -9.25 10.63
CA PRO A 67 -12.99 -9.52 10.52
C PRO A 67 -13.54 -9.21 9.12
N ILE A 68 -13.11 -8.10 8.51
CA ILE A 68 -13.54 -7.69 7.18
C ILE A 68 -12.93 -8.61 6.12
N ALA A 69 -11.64 -8.93 6.25
CA ALA A 69 -10.95 -9.87 5.36
C ALA A 69 -11.62 -11.25 5.31
N ARG A 70 -12.14 -11.74 6.45
CA ARG A 70 -12.88 -13.01 6.52
C ARG A 70 -14.20 -12.94 5.77
N LEU A 71 -14.94 -11.84 5.89
CA LEU A 71 -16.18 -11.64 5.13
C LEU A 71 -15.93 -11.60 3.61
N MET A 72 -14.72 -11.18 3.20
CA MET A 72 -14.29 -11.20 1.81
C MET A 72 -13.76 -12.56 1.34
N GLY A 73 -13.75 -13.59 2.21
CA GLY A 73 -13.36 -14.95 1.86
C GLY A 73 -11.87 -15.27 1.95
N ILE A 74 -11.07 -14.46 2.66
CA ILE A 74 -9.65 -14.76 2.88
C ILE A 74 -9.53 -15.99 3.82
N PRO A 75 -8.87 -17.09 3.38
CA PRO A 75 -8.77 -18.31 4.16
C PRO A 75 -7.91 -18.14 5.42
N TRP A 76 -8.25 -18.92 6.45
CA TRP A 76 -7.46 -19.03 7.68
C TRP A 76 -6.25 -19.94 7.42
N GLY A 77 -5.05 -19.41 7.61
CA GLY A 77 -3.81 -20.19 7.50
C GLY A 77 -2.61 -19.37 7.04
N GLY A 78 -1.46 -19.58 7.70
CA GLY A 78 -0.10 -19.14 7.33
C GLY A 78 0.19 -17.63 7.32
N SER A 79 -0.76 -16.82 6.86
CA SER A 79 -0.64 -15.36 6.66
C SER A 79 -1.80 -14.59 7.30
N GLU A 80 -2.36 -15.12 8.41
CA GLU A 80 -3.66 -14.68 8.99
C GLU A 80 -3.76 -13.18 9.23
N TYR A 81 -2.63 -12.50 9.49
CA TYR A 81 -2.60 -11.07 9.81
C TYR A 81 -1.90 -10.24 8.73
N TYR A 82 -0.94 -10.78 7.98
CA TYR A 82 -0.25 -10.01 6.94
C TYR A 82 -1.16 -9.64 5.76
N ARG A 83 -1.99 -10.58 5.29
CA ARG A 83 -2.89 -10.31 4.16
C ARG A 83 -4.02 -9.34 4.51
N PRO A 84 -4.73 -9.51 5.64
CA PRO A 84 -5.67 -8.48 6.10
C PRO A 84 -4.96 -7.14 6.33
N GLY A 85 -3.71 -7.16 6.81
CA GLY A 85 -2.88 -5.98 7.04
C GLY A 85 -2.87 -5.01 5.86
N LEU A 86 -2.87 -5.51 4.62
CA LEU A 86 -2.94 -4.70 3.39
C LEU A 86 -4.23 -3.85 3.29
N LEU A 87 -5.36 -4.37 3.78
CA LEU A 87 -6.62 -3.60 3.86
C LEU A 87 -6.47 -2.46 4.87
N GLY A 88 -5.82 -2.70 6.00
CA GLY A 88 -5.51 -1.66 6.96
C GLY A 88 -4.50 -0.63 6.42
N THR A 89 -3.47 -1.08 5.71
CA THR A 89 -2.49 -0.20 5.05
C THR A 89 -3.21 0.73 4.09
N LYS A 90 -4.14 0.23 3.28
CA LYS A 90 -4.96 1.05 2.37
C LYS A 90 -5.75 2.13 3.10
N LEU A 91 -6.29 1.82 4.29
CA LEU A 91 -7.12 2.75 5.07
C LEU A 91 -6.31 3.86 5.76
N ILE A 92 -5.11 3.55 6.26
CA ILE A 92 -4.27 4.52 6.99
C ILE A 92 -3.34 5.30 6.06
N THR A 93 -2.95 4.69 4.93
CA THR A 93 -2.08 5.31 3.93
C THR A 93 -2.87 5.59 2.65
N ASN A 94 -2.74 4.76 1.62
CA ASN A 94 -3.53 4.80 0.39
C ASN A 94 -3.44 3.47 -0.37
N GLU A 95 -4.20 3.36 -1.45
CA GLU A 95 -4.21 2.17 -2.32
C GLU A 95 -2.89 1.90 -3.04
N LEU A 96 -2.15 2.93 -3.42
CA LEU A 96 -0.90 2.81 -4.14
C LEU A 96 0.22 2.20 -3.27
N VAL A 97 0.28 2.56 -1.99
CA VAL A 97 1.19 1.96 -1.00
C VAL A 97 0.77 0.52 -0.71
N ALA A 98 -0.53 0.27 -0.52
CA ALA A 98 -1.03 -1.08 -0.30
C ALA A 98 -0.76 -2.02 -1.49
N TYR A 99 -0.82 -1.52 -2.74
CA TYR A 99 -0.45 -2.30 -3.91
C TYR A 99 1.05 -2.62 -3.97
N GLN A 100 1.90 -1.72 -3.51
CA GLN A 100 3.34 -1.97 -3.41
C GLN A 100 3.62 -3.08 -2.39
N GLU A 101 3.00 -3.04 -1.21
CA GLU A 101 3.11 -4.12 -0.21
C GLU A 101 2.51 -5.44 -0.73
N PHE A 102 1.39 -5.39 -1.45
CA PHE A 102 0.77 -6.57 -2.04
C PHE A 102 1.68 -7.28 -3.07
N ALA A 103 2.45 -6.51 -3.84
CA ALA A 103 3.41 -7.07 -4.79
C ALA A 103 4.49 -7.93 -4.11
N GLU A 104 4.81 -7.67 -2.83
CA GLU A 104 5.77 -8.45 -2.05
C GLU A 104 5.16 -9.73 -1.48
N VAL A 105 3.87 -9.73 -1.15
CA VAL A 105 3.15 -10.89 -0.57
C VAL A 105 2.91 -12.00 -1.61
N GLY A 106 2.77 -11.63 -2.88
CA GLY A 106 2.58 -12.57 -3.98
C GLY A 106 1.17 -13.22 -4.03
N PRO A 107 0.85 -13.93 -5.14
CA PRO A 107 -0.44 -14.57 -5.31
C PRO A 107 -0.68 -15.65 -4.25
N ILE A 108 -1.94 -15.88 -3.91
CA ILE A 108 -2.33 -17.07 -3.15
C ILE A 108 -2.08 -18.24 -4.09
N TYR A 109 -1.00 -19.00 -3.89
CA TYR A 109 -0.87 -20.31 -4.52
C TYR A 109 -1.84 -21.25 -3.82
N LEU A 110 -2.91 -21.60 -4.53
CA LEU A 110 -3.71 -22.77 -4.23
C LEU A 110 -2.72 -23.95 -4.34
N PRO A 111 -2.54 -24.81 -3.33
CA PRO A 111 -1.64 -25.96 -3.42
C PRO A 111 -2.18 -27.08 -4.34
N LEU A 112 -2.92 -26.74 -5.41
CA LEU A 112 -3.60 -27.66 -6.31
C LEU A 112 -3.45 -27.27 -7.80
N LEU A 113 -2.29 -26.75 -8.21
CA LEU A 113 -1.73 -26.81 -9.56
C LEU A 113 -0.20 -26.85 -9.49
#